data_AF-A0A1E3ZS12-F1
#
_entry.id   AF-A0A1E3ZS12-F1
#
_cell.length_a   1.000
_cell.length_b   1.000
_cell.length_c   1.000
_cell.angle_alpha   90.00
_cell.angle_beta   90.00
_cell.angle_gamma   90.00
#
_symmetry.space_group_name_H-M   'P 1'
#
loop_
_entity.id
_entity.type
_entity.pdbx_description
1 polymer ?
#
loop_
_entity_poly.entity_id
_entity_poly.type
_entity_poly.pdbx_seq_one_letter_code
_entity_poly.pdbx_strand_id
1 'polypeptide(L)'
;MSETLNITPDRLAKVSSILVSQSRPADENSPYFELAQKYNIKLDFRAFIQVEGVSYKEFRKQRINILDHTAIIFTSRHAIDHFFRICAEAKIEMPASMKYFCISELTANYLQKYIVIRKRKIFNGTKTASELIELIRKHKGEKFLYPCSDVRRSDIPEFADTEDLHFTEATMYQTVSTDLSD
;
A
#
# COMPACT_ATOMS: atom_id res chain seq x y z
N MET A 1 27.45 24.22 -3.02
CA MET A 1 27.43 24.87 -4.35
C MET A 1 27.19 23.77 -5.35
N SER A 2 25.97 23.73 -5.90
CA SER A 2 25.52 22.68 -6.82
C SER A 2 26.19 22.88 -8.18
N GLU A 3 26.85 21.84 -8.68
CA GLU A 3 27.33 21.79 -10.06
C GLU A 3 26.12 21.96 -10.99
N THR A 4 26.01 23.13 -11.59
CA THR A 4 25.10 23.38 -12.70
C THR A 4 25.53 22.50 -13.86
N LEU A 5 24.70 21.51 -14.20
CA LEU A 5 24.83 20.73 -15.43
C LEU A 5 25.06 21.69 -16.60
N ASN A 6 26.23 21.65 -17.21
CA ASN A 6 26.53 22.38 -18.45
C ASN A 6 25.73 21.73 -19.59
N ILE A 7 24.48 22.17 -19.76
CA ILE A 7 23.61 21.70 -20.83
C ILE A 7 24.16 22.26 -22.14
N THR A 8 24.77 21.40 -22.96
CA THR A 8 25.20 21.76 -24.31
C THR A 8 23.96 21.78 -25.22
N PRO A 9 23.53 22.94 -25.77
CA PRO A 9 22.27 23.07 -26.49
C PRO A 9 22.22 22.24 -27.80
N ASP A 10 23.38 21.91 -28.37
CA ASP A 10 23.53 21.25 -29.67
C ASP A 10 23.18 19.75 -29.71
N ARG A 11 22.85 19.13 -28.56
CA ARG A 11 22.56 17.68 -28.45
C ARG A 11 21.14 17.36 -27.99
N LEU A 12 20.24 18.33 -27.90
CA LEU A 12 18.87 18.09 -27.42
C LEU A 12 17.90 17.93 -28.59
N ALA A 13 17.60 16.69 -28.95
CA ALA A 13 16.47 16.38 -29.81
C ALA A 13 15.17 16.88 -29.15
N LYS A 14 14.30 17.52 -29.95
CA LYS A 14 12.97 17.94 -29.47
C LYS A 14 12.20 16.70 -28.99
N VAL A 15 11.76 16.71 -27.74
CA VAL A 15 10.90 15.67 -27.19
C VAL A 15 9.52 15.75 -27.87
N SER A 16 9.14 14.67 -28.55
CA SER A 16 7.83 14.55 -29.23
C SER A 16 6.88 13.59 -28.52
N SER A 17 7.41 12.68 -27.69
CA SER A 17 6.64 11.68 -26.97
C SER A 17 7.26 11.32 -25.62
N ILE A 18 6.42 10.99 -24.63
CA ILE A 18 6.83 10.49 -23.32
C ILE A 18 6.02 9.23 -23.00
N LEU A 19 6.72 8.17 -22.61
CA LEU A 19 6.12 6.99 -22.01
C LEU A 19 6.06 7.18 -20.49
N VAL A 20 4.86 7.07 -19.92
CA VAL A 20 4.61 7.11 -18.49
C VAL A 20 4.32 5.69 -18.01
N SER A 21 5.18 5.16 -17.14
CA SER A 21 5.11 3.77 -16.65
C SER A 21 4.02 3.53 -15.60
N GLN A 22 3.16 4.52 -15.35
CA GLN A 22 2.04 4.49 -14.40
C GLN A 22 0.72 4.34 -15.15
N SER A 23 -0.32 3.91 -14.45
CA SER A 23 -1.68 3.90 -15.00
C SER A 23 -2.11 5.30 -15.43
N ARG A 24 -2.90 5.36 -16.51
CA ARG A 24 -3.50 6.62 -16.96
C ARG A 24 -4.32 7.24 -15.81
N PRO A 25 -4.08 8.50 -15.44
CA PRO A 25 -4.89 9.20 -14.46
C PRO A 25 -6.36 9.22 -14.90
N ALA A 26 -7.28 8.95 -13.97
CA ALA A 26 -8.73 9.06 -14.23
C ALA A 26 -9.22 10.53 -14.20
N ASP A 27 -8.47 11.41 -13.54
CA ASP A 27 -8.73 12.85 -13.53
C ASP A 27 -8.14 13.48 -14.80
N GLU A 28 -9.03 14.00 -15.64
CA GLU A 28 -8.65 14.69 -16.89
C GLU A 28 -7.91 16.01 -16.61
N ASN A 29 -7.93 16.54 -15.38
CA ASN A 29 -7.13 17.71 -14.97
C ASN A 29 -5.72 17.32 -14.47
N SER A 30 -5.27 16.09 -14.75
CA SER A 30 -3.94 15.67 -14.37
C SER A 30 -2.85 16.55 -15.02
N PRO A 31 -1.78 16.92 -14.28
CA PRO A 31 -0.66 17.71 -14.81
C PRO A 31 -0.01 17.10 -16.06
N TYR A 32 -0.12 15.77 -16.22
CA TYR A 32 0.34 15.09 -17.43
C TYR A 32 -0.36 15.62 -18.69
N PHE A 33 -1.68 15.75 -18.67
CA PHE A 33 -2.45 16.20 -19.84
C PHE A 33 -2.20 17.68 -20.16
N GLU A 34 -2.02 18.51 -19.13
CA GLU A 34 -1.62 19.91 -19.29
C GLU A 34 -0.24 20.04 -19.98
N LEU A 35 0.74 19.22 -19.57
CA LEU A 35 2.07 19.18 -20.19
C LEU A 35 2.01 18.74 -21.65
N ALA A 36 1.22 17.70 -21.94
CA ALA A 36 1.00 17.19 -23.29
C ALA A 36 0.48 18.29 -24.23
N GLN A 37 -0.52 19.04 -23.76
CA GLN A 37 -1.12 20.14 -24.52
C GLN A 37 -0.15 21.31 -24.69
N LYS A 38 0.49 21.75 -23.60
CA LYS A 38 1.38 22.94 -23.60
C LYS A 38 2.56 22.79 -24.53
N TYR A 39 3.14 21.59 -24.60
CA TYR A 39 4.35 21.33 -25.40
C TYR A 39 4.07 20.55 -26.69
N ASN A 40 2.80 20.21 -26.95
CA ASN A 40 2.37 19.37 -28.07
C ASN A 40 3.16 18.04 -28.11
N ILE A 41 3.14 17.31 -26.99
CA ILE A 41 3.86 16.04 -26.78
C ILE A 41 2.84 14.91 -26.66
N LYS A 42 3.11 13.78 -27.31
CA LYS A 42 2.32 12.56 -27.15
C LYS A 42 2.62 11.90 -25.79
N LEU A 43 1.58 11.54 -25.02
CA LEU A 43 1.73 10.74 -23.81
C LEU A 43 1.18 9.34 -24.01
N ASP A 44 2.02 8.34 -23.77
CA ASP A 44 1.64 6.94 -23.72
C ASP A 44 1.69 6.47 -22.26
N PHE A 45 0.58 5.95 -21.72
CA PHE A 45 0.54 5.40 -20.36
C PHE A 45 0.55 3.89 -20.44
N ARG A 46 1.57 3.25 -19.84
CA ARG A 46 1.70 1.80 -19.79
C ARG A 46 2.16 1.38 -18.40
N ALA A 47 1.23 0.85 -17.60
CA ALA A 47 1.58 0.33 -16.29
C ALA A 47 2.46 -0.92 -16.44
N PHE A 48 3.70 -0.86 -15.96
CA PHE A 48 4.63 -2.00 -16.03
C PHE A 48 4.39 -3.03 -14.92
N ILE A 49 3.66 -2.65 -13.89
CA ILE A 49 3.30 -3.49 -12.76
C ILE A 49 1.80 -3.43 -12.50
N GLN A 50 1.27 -4.51 -11.95
CA GLN A 50 -0.09 -4.60 -11.45
C GLN A 50 -0.10 -5.27 -10.07
N VAL A 51 -1.15 -4.99 -9.30
CA VAL A 51 -1.37 -5.61 -7.99
C VAL A 51 -2.34 -6.77 -8.16
N GLU A 52 -1.90 -7.97 -7.81
CA GLU A 52 -2.70 -9.18 -7.87
C GLU A 52 -2.97 -9.72 -6.46
N GLY A 53 -4.22 -10.07 -6.16
CA GLY A 53 -4.59 -10.64 -4.86
C GLY A 53 -4.11 -12.07 -4.71
N VAL A 54 -3.49 -12.41 -3.59
CA VAL A 54 -3.19 -13.80 -3.24
C VAL A 54 -4.51 -14.56 -3.04
N SER A 55 -4.67 -15.72 -3.67
CA SER A 55 -5.88 -16.54 -3.49
C SER A 55 -5.98 -17.07 -2.05
N TYR A 56 -7.19 -17.36 -1.55
CA TYR A 56 -7.32 -17.97 -0.22
C TYR A 56 -6.57 -19.31 -0.08
N LYS A 57 -6.45 -20.09 -1.15
CA LYS A 57 -5.64 -21.33 -1.16
C LYS A 57 -4.16 -21.05 -0.86
N GLU A 58 -3.58 -20.04 -1.51
CA GLU A 58 -2.19 -19.65 -1.27
C GLU A 58 -2.02 -18.99 0.10
N PHE A 59 -2.98 -18.17 0.54
CA PHE A 59 -2.99 -17.61 1.90
C PHE A 59 -2.92 -18.71 2.97
N ARG A 60 -3.70 -19.79 2.82
CA ARG A 60 -3.66 -20.92 3.77
C ARG A 60 -2.31 -21.60 3.89
N LYS A 61 -1.44 -21.53 2.86
CA LYS A 61 -0.09 -22.09 2.92
C LYS A 61 0.81 -21.32 3.88
N GLN A 62 0.50 -20.05 4.18
CA GLN A 62 1.22 -19.24 5.16
C GLN A 62 0.95 -19.70 6.60
N ARG A 63 -0.04 -20.57 6.82
CA ARG A 63 -0.43 -21.12 8.15
C ARG A 63 -0.77 -20.04 9.19
N ILE A 64 -1.29 -18.91 8.72
CA ILE A 64 -1.70 -17.79 9.56
C ILE A 64 -3.18 -17.95 9.91
N ASN A 65 -3.49 -17.90 11.20
CA ASN A 65 -4.86 -17.78 11.68
C ASN A 65 -5.13 -16.33 12.08
N ILE A 66 -5.99 -15.64 11.32
CA ILE A 66 -6.29 -14.21 11.50
C ILE A 66 -6.85 -13.94 12.90
N LEU A 67 -7.67 -14.85 13.44
CA LEU A 67 -8.33 -14.66 14.73
C LEU A 67 -7.42 -14.84 15.95
N ASP A 68 -6.18 -15.32 15.76
CA ASP A 68 -5.19 -15.38 16.84
C ASP A 68 -4.55 -14.01 17.14
N HIS A 69 -4.86 -13.01 16.32
CA HIS A 69 -4.35 -11.64 16.41
C HIS A 69 -5.41 -10.71 17.01
N THR A 70 -4.95 -9.66 17.68
CA THR A 70 -5.82 -8.67 18.34
C THR A 70 -5.76 -7.29 17.69
N ALA A 71 -4.75 -7.06 16.85
CA ALA A 71 -4.52 -5.82 16.13
C ALA A 71 -4.11 -6.07 14.67
N ILE A 72 -4.65 -5.29 13.75
CA ILE A 72 -4.28 -5.31 12.33
C ILE A 72 -3.60 -3.99 11.95
N ILE A 73 -2.48 -4.07 11.23
CA ILE A 73 -1.73 -2.90 10.73
C ILE A 73 -1.98 -2.73 9.23
N PHE A 74 -2.45 -1.55 8.81
CA PHE A 74 -2.70 -1.22 7.41
C PHE A 74 -1.85 -0.05 6.95
N THR A 75 -1.05 -0.29 5.90
CA THR A 75 -0.19 0.72 5.27
C THR A 75 -0.68 1.16 3.90
N SER A 76 -1.72 0.51 3.34
CA SER A 76 -2.29 0.85 2.04
C SER A 76 -3.76 0.45 1.91
N ARG A 77 -4.45 1.00 0.90
CA ARG A 77 -5.82 0.59 0.54
C ARG A 77 -5.86 -0.85 0.02
N HIS A 78 -4.84 -1.25 -0.76
CA HIS A 78 -4.71 -2.63 -1.24
C HIS A 78 -4.63 -3.63 -0.09
N ALA A 79 -3.89 -3.31 0.98
CA ALA A 79 -3.83 -4.16 2.17
C ALA A 79 -5.21 -4.34 2.81
N ILE A 80 -6.02 -3.29 2.90
CA ILE A 80 -7.39 -3.37 3.42
C ILE A 80 -8.26 -4.25 2.49
N ASP A 81 -8.28 -3.95 1.19
CA ASP A 81 -9.14 -4.65 0.23
C ASP A 81 -8.84 -6.15 0.22
N HIS A 82 -7.57 -6.53 0.10
CA HIS A 82 -7.19 -7.94 0.04
C HIS A 82 -7.31 -8.65 1.40
N PHE A 83 -7.08 -7.96 2.53
CA PHE A 83 -7.36 -8.52 3.85
C PHE A 83 -8.84 -8.88 4.02
N PHE A 84 -9.75 -7.94 3.75
CA PHE A 84 -11.19 -8.21 3.93
C PHE A 84 -11.73 -9.19 2.89
N ARG A 85 -11.16 -9.23 1.68
CA ARG A 85 -11.46 -10.29 0.70
C ARG A 85 -11.09 -11.67 1.26
N ILE A 86 -9.90 -11.82 1.82
CA ILE A 86 -9.47 -13.08 2.46
C ILE A 86 -10.37 -13.43 3.65
N CYS A 87 -10.73 -12.46 4.50
CA CYS A 87 -11.68 -12.69 5.59
C CYS A 87 -13.04 -13.17 5.08
N ALA A 88 -13.56 -12.58 4.00
CA ALA A 88 -14.82 -13.00 3.39
C ALA A 88 -14.74 -14.42 2.79
N GLU A 89 -13.67 -14.72 2.03
CA GLU A 89 -13.41 -16.07 1.48
C GLU A 89 -13.26 -17.12 2.60
N ALA A 90 -12.66 -16.73 3.73
CA ALA A 90 -12.52 -17.56 4.92
C ALA A 90 -13.78 -17.62 5.81
N LYS A 91 -14.84 -16.87 5.49
CA LYS A 91 -16.05 -16.69 6.31
C LYS A 91 -15.73 -16.21 7.75
N ILE A 92 -14.73 -15.36 7.88
CA ILE A 92 -14.31 -14.77 9.15
C ILE A 92 -15.08 -13.48 9.39
N GLU A 93 -15.82 -13.43 10.49
CA GLU A 93 -16.37 -12.18 11.02
C GLU A 93 -15.38 -11.56 12.02
N MET A 94 -14.97 -10.33 11.75
CA MET A 94 -13.98 -9.66 12.60
C MET A 94 -14.58 -9.28 13.98
N PRO A 95 -13.90 -9.58 15.11
CA PRO A 95 -14.38 -9.26 16.45
C PRO A 95 -14.50 -7.76 16.73
N ALA A 96 -15.45 -7.37 17.59
CA ALA A 96 -15.64 -5.97 18.05
C ALA A 96 -14.43 -5.40 18.80
N SER A 97 -13.70 -6.27 19.48
CA SER A 97 -12.46 -5.93 20.16
C SER A 97 -11.27 -5.69 19.23
N MET A 98 -11.35 -6.07 17.95
CA MET A 98 -10.24 -5.94 17.00
C MET A 98 -9.81 -4.48 16.84
N LYS A 99 -8.52 -4.23 17.02
CA LYS A 99 -7.91 -2.91 16.86
C LYS A 99 -7.33 -2.76 15.45
N TYR A 100 -7.41 -1.56 14.90
CA TYR A 100 -6.86 -1.25 13.59
C TYR A 100 -5.88 -0.09 13.69
N PHE A 101 -4.69 -0.26 13.11
CA PHE A 101 -3.64 0.74 13.07
C PHE A 101 -3.40 1.10 11.61
N CYS A 102 -3.70 2.34 11.23
CA CYS A 102 -3.57 2.81 9.86
C CYS A 102 -2.40 3.79 9.75
N ILE A 103 -1.59 3.68 8.69
CA ILE A 103 -0.46 4.60 8.46
C ILE A 103 -0.89 6.06 8.32
N SER A 104 -2.13 6.30 7.88
CA SER A 104 -2.67 7.62 7.64
C SER A 104 -4.17 7.68 7.89
N GLU A 105 -4.68 8.88 8.13
CA GLU A 105 -6.12 9.17 8.21
C GLU A 105 -6.86 8.74 6.93
N LEU A 106 -6.27 8.95 5.75
CA LEU A 106 -6.86 8.52 4.48
C LEU A 106 -7.07 7.00 4.41
N THR A 107 -6.14 6.23 4.98
CA THR A 107 -6.24 4.77 5.05
C THR A 107 -7.33 4.35 6.06
N ALA A 108 -7.39 5.04 7.21
CA ALA A 108 -8.45 4.84 8.21
C ALA A 108 -9.85 5.19 7.68
N ASN A 109 -9.98 6.27 6.91
CA ASN A 109 -11.24 6.66 6.28
C ASN A 109 -11.67 5.64 5.23
N TYR A 110 -10.72 5.09 4.47
CA TYR A 110 -11.00 4.03 3.51
C TYR A 110 -11.48 2.74 4.19
N LEU A 111 -10.89 2.39 5.35
CA LEU A 111 -11.26 1.22 6.16
C LEU A 111 -12.75 1.22 6.58
N GLN A 112 -13.38 2.39 6.71
CA GLN A 112 -14.81 2.51 7.09
C GLN A 112 -15.77 1.83 6.11
N LYS A 113 -15.34 1.55 4.87
CA LYS A 113 -16.12 0.75 3.91
C LYS A 113 -16.35 -0.69 4.38
N TYR A 114 -15.45 -1.21 5.20
CA TYR A 114 -15.42 -2.62 5.62
C TYR A 114 -15.87 -2.83 7.06
N ILE A 115 -15.80 -1.80 7.90
CA ILE A 115 -16.13 -1.89 9.33
C ILE A 115 -16.99 -0.72 9.79
N VAL A 116 -17.84 -0.99 10.79
CA VAL A 116 -18.60 0.07 11.47
C VAL A 116 -17.73 0.72 12.55
N ILE A 117 -17.28 1.95 12.29
CA ILE A 117 -16.28 2.65 13.12
C ILE A 117 -16.66 2.77 14.60
N ARG A 118 -17.92 3.07 14.91
CA ARG A 118 -18.40 3.30 16.29
C ARG A 118 -18.22 2.10 17.23
N LYS A 119 -18.02 0.90 16.67
CA LYS A 119 -17.86 -0.35 17.43
C LYS A 119 -16.40 -0.80 17.54
N ARG A 120 -15.44 -0.06 16.99
CA ARG A 120 -14.05 -0.50 16.81
C ARG A 120 -13.07 0.59 17.25
N LYS A 121 -11.89 0.18 17.71
CA LYS A 121 -10.78 1.11 17.99
C LYS A 121 -9.90 1.24 16.76
N ILE A 122 -9.78 2.48 16.25
CA ILE A 122 -8.92 2.80 15.10
C ILE A 122 -7.89 3.83 15.55
N PHE A 123 -6.63 3.54 15.28
CA PHE A 123 -5.50 4.43 15.49
C PHE A 123 -4.93 4.81 14.12
N ASN A 124 -4.61 6.08 13.89
CA ASN A 124 -4.01 6.52 12.65
C ASN A 124 -2.78 7.40 12.91
N GLY A 125 -1.74 7.20 12.09
CA GLY A 125 -0.66 8.17 11.96
C GLY A 125 -1.04 9.29 11.01
N THR A 126 -0.13 10.23 10.75
CA THR A 126 -0.34 11.24 9.71
C THR A 126 -0.07 10.65 8.34
N LYS A 127 1.18 10.24 8.04
CA LYS A 127 1.59 9.53 6.79
C LYS A 127 2.89 8.72 6.88
N THR A 128 3.63 8.75 7.98
CA THR A 128 4.97 8.16 8.09
C THR A 128 4.95 6.83 8.86
N ALA A 129 5.88 5.93 8.53
CA ALA A 129 6.04 4.69 9.27
C ALA A 129 6.47 4.94 10.73
N SER A 130 7.30 5.96 10.97
CA SER A 130 7.79 6.32 12.31
C SER A 130 6.65 6.66 13.28
N GLU A 131 5.65 7.41 12.85
CA GLU A 131 4.50 7.73 13.72
C GLU A 131 3.62 6.52 13.98
N LEU A 132 3.41 5.68 12.95
CA LEU A 132 2.69 4.42 13.12
C LEU A 132 3.42 3.50 14.13
N ILE A 133 4.75 3.46 14.04
CA ILE A 133 5.63 2.76 14.97
C ILE A 133 5.46 3.29 16.40
N GLU A 134 5.39 4.60 16.62
CA GLU A 134 5.13 5.17 17.94
C GLU A 134 3.76 4.79 18.52
N LEU A 135 2.73 4.68 17.67
CA LEU A 135 1.41 4.19 18.07
C LEU A 135 1.47 2.71 18.48
N ILE A 136 2.15 1.89 17.68
CA ILE A 136 2.36 0.46 17.97
C ILE A 136 3.12 0.29 19.28
N ARG A 137 4.16 1.10 19.52
CA ARG A 137 4.96 1.08 20.77
C ARG A 137 4.12 1.32 22.01
N LYS A 138 3.03 2.09 21.93
CA LYS A 138 2.11 2.30 23.06
C LYS A 138 1.24 1.06 23.34
N HIS A 139 1.20 0.08 22.44
CA HIS A 139 0.29 -1.08 22.46
C HIS A 139 1.06 -2.41 22.31
N LYS A 140 2.25 -2.54 22.93
CA LYS A 140 3.11 -3.75 22.82
C LYS A 140 2.46 -5.06 23.25
N GLY A 141 1.43 -5.02 24.09
CA GLY A 141 0.71 -6.22 24.56
C GLY A 141 -0.24 -6.83 23.52
N GLU A 142 -0.41 -6.19 22.35
CA GLU A 142 -1.25 -6.72 21.28
C GLU A 142 -0.49 -7.75 20.43
N LYS A 143 -1.25 -8.64 19.79
CA LYS A 143 -0.77 -9.54 18.75
C LYS A 143 -1.08 -8.93 17.40
N PHE A 144 -0.05 -8.44 16.71
CA PHE A 144 -0.15 -7.70 15.47
C PHE A 144 -0.10 -8.61 14.26
N LEU A 145 -1.09 -8.48 13.38
CA LEU A 145 -1.05 -8.98 12.02
C LEU A 145 -0.77 -7.81 11.08
N TYR A 146 0.19 -7.98 10.18
CA TYR A 146 0.53 -7.01 9.15
C TYR A 146 0.22 -7.55 7.75
N PRO A 147 -1.00 -7.30 7.22
CA PRO A 147 -1.34 -7.54 5.82
C PRO A 147 -0.47 -6.70 4.88
N CYS A 148 0.36 -7.35 4.06
CA CYS A 148 1.33 -6.69 3.18
C CYS A 148 1.39 -7.33 1.79
N SER A 149 2.12 -6.70 0.88
CA SER A 149 2.57 -7.31 -0.37
C SER A 149 3.81 -8.18 -0.16
N ASP A 150 4.12 -9.01 -1.15
CA ASP A 150 5.42 -9.67 -1.29
C ASP A 150 6.59 -8.67 -1.29
N VAL A 151 6.39 -7.52 -1.93
CA VAL A 151 7.32 -6.38 -1.92
C VAL A 151 6.84 -5.36 -0.90
N ARG A 152 7.48 -5.30 0.27
CA ARG A 152 7.14 -4.37 1.36
C ARG A 152 8.38 -3.71 1.97
N ARG A 153 8.20 -2.53 2.56
CA ARG A 153 9.24 -1.85 3.35
C ARG A 153 9.51 -2.63 4.64
N SER A 154 10.77 -2.65 5.06
CA SER A 154 11.23 -3.39 6.23
C SER A 154 11.16 -2.59 7.54
N ASP A 155 10.82 -1.31 7.47
CA ASP A 155 10.70 -0.41 8.63
C ASP A 155 9.80 -0.95 9.76
N ILE A 156 8.60 -1.43 9.44
CA ILE A 156 7.68 -1.99 10.45
C ILE A 156 8.15 -3.38 10.95
N PRO A 157 8.52 -4.35 10.08
CA PRO A 157 9.07 -5.63 10.53
C PRO A 157 10.33 -5.49 11.40
N GLU A 158 11.33 -4.69 10.96
CA GLU A 158 12.57 -4.48 11.71
C GLU A 158 12.31 -3.85 13.09
N PHE A 159 11.38 -2.90 13.16
CA PHE A 159 10.94 -2.33 14.43
C PHE A 159 10.27 -3.38 15.33
N ALA A 160 9.40 -4.22 14.78
CA ALA A 160 8.71 -5.26 15.54
C ALA A 160 9.69 -6.29 16.13
N ASP A 161 10.70 -6.69 15.36
CA ASP A 161 11.78 -7.56 15.81
C ASP A 161 12.62 -6.90 16.91
N THR A 162 12.97 -5.61 16.73
CA THR A 162 13.79 -4.86 17.69
C THR A 162 13.11 -4.71 19.05
N GLU A 163 11.78 -4.59 19.08
CA GLU A 163 10.99 -4.37 20.29
C GLU A 163 10.32 -5.64 20.82
N ASP A 164 10.65 -6.80 20.23
CA ASP A 164 10.13 -8.14 20.57
C ASP A 164 8.60 -8.19 20.61
N LEU A 165 7.96 -7.66 19.56
CA LEU A 165 6.51 -7.64 19.45
C LEU A 165 5.98 -8.97 18.93
N HIS A 166 4.80 -9.38 19.41
CA HIS A 166 4.04 -10.45 18.76
C HIS A 166 3.54 -9.98 17.40
N PHE A 167 4.32 -10.26 16.36
CA PHE A 167 4.11 -9.73 15.02
C PHE A 167 4.09 -10.85 13.98
N THR A 168 3.18 -10.75 13.02
CA THR A 168 3.06 -11.71 11.92
C THR A 168 2.83 -10.94 10.62
N GLU A 169 3.72 -11.12 9.66
CA GLU A 169 3.50 -10.66 8.28
C GLU A 169 2.58 -11.62 7.54
N ALA A 170 1.66 -11.06 6.75
CA ALA A 170 0.74 -11.85 5.95
C ALA A 170 0.67 -11.30 4.52
N THR A 171 1.21 -12.05 3.57
CA THR A 171 1.19 -11.66 2.16
C THR A 171 -0.22 -11.82 1.61
N MET A 172 -0.89 -10.70 1.34
CA MET A 172 -2.29 -10.67 0.87
C MET A 172 -2.42 -10.40 -0.63
N TYR A 173 -1.40 -9.81 -1.22
CA TYR A 173 -1.32 -9.43 -2.63
C TYR A 173 0.13 -9.41 -3.09
N GLN A 174 0.35 -9.39 -4.40
CA GLN A 174 1.67 -9.40 -5.01
C GLN A 174 1.75 -8.31 -6.07
N THR A 175 2.95 -7.78 -6.26
CA THR A 175 3.23 -6.86 -7.36
C THR A 175 3.85 -7.66 -8.49
N VAL A 176 3.10 -7.86 -9.57
CA VAL A 176 3.52 -8.67 -10.72
C VAL A 176 3.75 -7.77 -11.94
N SER A 177 4.64 -8.20 -12.83
CA SER A 177 4.84 -7.51 -14.10
C SER A 177 3.60 -7.64 -14.97
N THR A 178 3.22 -6.54 -15.63
CA THR A 178 2.20 -6.57 -16.67
C THR A 178 2.76 -7.29 -17.91
N ASP A 179 1.92 -8.03 -18.64
CA ASP A 179 2.29 -8.54 -19.95
C ASP A 179 2.42 -7.36 -20.95
N LEU A 180 3.62 -7.20 -21.52
CA LEU A 180 4.02 -6.12 -22.44
C LEU A 180 4.27 -6.63 -23.86
N SER A 181 3.69 -7.77 -24.22
CA SER A 181 3.91 -8.43 -25.53
C SER A 181 3.09 -7.86 -26.69
N ASP A 182 2.43 -6.72 -26.49
CA ASP A 182 1.61 -6.01 -27.48
C ASP A 182 2.42 -5.30 -28.58
#